data_AF-A0A966L047-F1
#
_entry.id   AF-A0A966L047-F1
#
_cell.length_a   1.000
_cell.length_b   1.000
_cell.length_c   1.000
_cell.angle_alpha   90.00
_cell.angle_beta   90.00
_cell.angle_gamma   90.00
#
_symmetry.space_group_name_H-M   'P 1'
#
loop_
_entity.id
_entity.type
_entity.pdbx_description
1 polymer ?
#
loop_
_entity_poly.entity_id
_entity_poly.type
_entity_poly.pdbx_seq_one_letter_code
_entity_poly.pdbx_strand_id
1 'polypeptide(L)'
;MRKKKWYLPLYERINVPFDSSKIVVNTKNMNVFTFSNTPLYSSGGGAGGQNFIYIKESCKISVPNVDDFTMYVNAILNSKLLKFFIQNGQFNQLSTSKIADLPIYLPDFKANELSKNYNEVVNYCKHLIEITTKSNTLFDKFSHSSETFSK
;
A
#
# COMPACT_ATOMS: atom_id res chain seq x y z
N MET A 1 27.93 1.91 -10.97
CA MET A 1 26.57 1.72 -11.53
C MET A 1 25.53 1.95 -10.44
N ARG A 2 24.64 2.95 -10.58
CA ARG A 2 23.60 3.25 -9.57
C ARG A 2 22.54 2.15 -9.53
N LYS A 3 22.22 1.63 -8.34
CA LYS A 3 21.16 0.62 -8.10
C LYS A 3 19.81 1.16 -8.58
N LYS A 4 19.10 0.39 -9.42
CA LYS A 4 17.82 0.79 -10.04
C LYS A 4 16.71 0.87 -8.99
N LYS A 5 16.08 2.03 -8.91
CA LYS A 5 15.07 2.46 -7.92
C LYS A 5 13.71 1.78 -8.18
N TRP A 6 13.06 1.29 -7.12
CA TRP A 6 11.88 0.41 -7.14
C TRP A 6 10.53 1.14 -7.24
N TYR A 7 10.51 2.47 -7.36
CA TYR A 7 9.35 3.28 -6.99
C TYR A 7 8.84 4.27 -8.07
N LEU A 8 9.24 4.19 -9.36
CA LEU A 8 9.05 5.18 -10.45
C LEU A 8 7.61 5.77 -10.72
N PRO A 9 7.49 6.98 -11.35
CA PRO A 9 6.25 7.74 -11.46
C PRO A 9 5.31 7.33 -12.60
N LEU A 10 4.13 7.95 -12.58
CA LEU A 10 2.87 7.55 -13.19
C LEU A 10 2.69 7.71 -14.70
N TYR A 11 3.59 8.40 -15.40
CA TYR A 11 3.41 8.70 -16.83
C TYR A 11 4.13 7.70 -17.76
N GLU A 12 4.73 6.63 -17.21
CA GLU A 12 5.44 5.59 -17.97
C GLU A 12 4.58 4.31 -18.18
N ARG A 13 3.24 4.43 -18.14
CA ARG A 13 2.26 3.32 -17.91
C ARG A 13 1.65 2.62 -19.12
N ILE A 14 2.41 2.26 -20.15
CA ILE A 14 1.91 1.21 -21.07
C ILE A 14 1.97 -0.18 -20.42
N ASN A 15 2.79 -0.37 -19.37
CA ASN A 15 3.10 -1.68 -18.79
C ASN A 15 2.83 -1.80 -17.28
N VAL A 16 1.92 -1.03 -16.69
CA VAL A 16 1.64 -1.15 -15.24
C VAL A 16 0.61 -2.27 -14.98
N PRO A 17 0.96 -3.31 -14.20
CA PRO A 17 0.06 -4.42 -13.91
C PRO A 17 -0.99 -4.01 -12.87
N PHE A 18 -2.11 -3.45 -13.35
CA PHE A 18 -3.23 -3.00 -12.50
C PHE A 18 -3.85 -4.13 -11.69
N ASP A 19 -3.64 -5.38 -12.09
CA ASP A 19 -4.20 -6.58 -11.44
C ASP A 19 -3.35 -7.07 -10.25
N SER A 20 -2.16 -6.49 -10.05
CA SER A 20 -1.27 -6.88 -8.93
C SER A 20 -1.52 -6.08 -7.65
N SER A 21 -1.15 -6.68 -6.51
CA SER A 21 -1.12 -5.98 -5.23
C SER A 21 -0.21 -4.76 -5.26
N LYS A 22 -0.71 -3.66 -4.71
CA LYS A 22 -0.12 -2.33 -4.81
C LYS A 22 -0.44 -1.49 -3.59
N ILE A 23 0.36 -0.45 -3.38
CA ILE A 23 0.11 0.57 -2.37
C ILE A 23 -0.37 1.83 -3.06
N VAL A 24 -1.57 2.26 -2.73
CA VAL A 24 -2.19 3.49 -3.19
C VAL A 24 -1.72 4.65 -2.32
N VAL A 25 -1.33 5.74 -2.96
CA VAL A 25 -0.79 6.94 -2.31
C VAL A 25 -1.58 8.14 -2.77
N ASN A 26 -2.23 8.84 -1.85
CA ASN A 26 -2.79 10.15 -2.16
C ASN A 26 -1.70 11.22 -2.02
N THR A 27 -1.13 11.65 -3.15
CA THR A 27 -0.06 12.66 -3.21
C THR A 27 -0.52 14.07 -2.91
N LYS A 28 -1.82 14.37 -2.90
CA LYS A 28 -2.34 15.69 -2.48
C LYS A 28 -2.41 15.81 -0.96
N ASN A 29 -3.02 14.82 -0.31
CA ASN A 29 -3.32 14.90 1.12
C ASN A 29 -2.30 14.17 2.00
N MET A 30 -1.44 13.32 1.42
CA MET A 30 -0.30 12.64 2.06
C MET A 30 -0.59 11.92 3.39
N ASN A 31 -1.86 11.66 3.69
CA ASN A 31 -2.26 11.23 5.04
C ASN A 31 -2.00 9.75 5.30
N VAL A 32 -2.23 8.87 4.30
CA VAL A 32 -2.19 7.41 4.49
C VAL A 32 -1.75 6.71 3.20
N PHE A 33 -0.87 5.72 3.36
CA PHE A 33 -0.58 4.72 2.32
C PHE A 33 -1.57 3.56 2.46
N THR A 34 -2.21 3.14 1.38
CA THR A 34 -3.29 2.15 1.44
C THR A 34 -2.96 0.93 0.61
N PHE A 35 -3.01 -0.25 1.21
CA PHE A 35 -2.89 -1.51 0.48
C PHE A 35 -4.13 -1.76 -0.40
N SER A 36 -3.93 -2.27 -1.61
CA SER A 36 -4.99 -2.79 -2.46
C SER A 36 -4.49 -3.99 -3.27
N ASN A 37 -5.27 -5.07 -3.25
CA ASN A 37 -5.12 -6.25 -4.10
C ASN A 37 -6.17 -6.31 -5.23
N THR A 38 -6.98 -5.26 -5.39
CA THR A 38 -8.03 -5.18 -6.40
C THR A 38 -7.60 -4.29 -7.57
N PRO A 39 -8.08 -4.53 -8.80
CA PRO A 39 -7.85 -3.62 -9.91
C PRO A 39 -8.36 -2.21 -9.57
N LEU A 40 -7.47 -1.22 -9.65
CA LEU A 40 -7.82 0.19 -9.41
C LEU A 40 -7.37 1.01 -10.61
N TYR A 41 -8.34 1.60 -11.31
CA TYR A 41 -8.09 2.58 -12.35
C TYR A 41 -7.84 3.95 -11.72
N SER A 42 -6.69 4.54 -12.03
CA SER A 42 -6.44 5.96 -11.73
C SER A 42 -7.24 6.80 -12.73
N SER A 43 -8.36 7.38 -12.32
CA SER A 43 -9.08 8.35 -13.15
C SER A 43 -8.24 9.62 -13.28
N GLY A 44 -7.56 9.76 -14.42
CA GLY A 44 -6.73 10.93 -14.75
C GLY A 44 -7.50 12.26 -14.90
N GLY A 45 -8.80 12.30 -14.60
CA GLY A 45 -9.67 13.44 -14.90
C GLY A 45 -10.30 14.17 -13.71
N GLY A 46 -10.13 13.73 -12.46
CA GLY A 46 -10.81 14.40 -11.33
C GLY A 46 -10.22 14.17 -9.95
N ALA A 47 -9.61 13.01 -9.72
CA ALA A 47 -8.92 12.67 -8.47
C ALA A 47 -7.40 12.91 -8.56
N GLY A 48 -6.98 13.90 -9.35
CA GLY A 48 -5.56 14.17 -9.64
C GLY A 48 -4.75 14.17 -8.34
N GLY A 49 -3.91 13.15 -8.15
CA GLY A 49 -3.20 12.95 -6.89
C GLY A 49 -3.06 11.50 -6.44
N GLN A 50 -3.75 10.52 -7.02
CA GLN A 50 -3.53 9.12 -6.65
C GLN A 50 -2.35 8.50 -7.42
N ASN A 51 -1.32 8.09 -6.67
CA ASN A 51 -0.19 7.32 -7.16
C ASN A 51 -0.25 5.87 -6.66
N PHE A 52 0.52 4.99 -7.31
CA PHE A 52 0.63 3.59 -6.93
C PHE A 52 2.11 3.19 -6.80
N ILE A 53 2.41 2.38 -5.80
CA ILE A 53 3.70 1.73 -5.58
C ILE A 53 3.51 0.23 -5.80
N TYR A 54 4.38 -0.37 -6.60
CA TYR A 54 4.31 -1.79 -6.98
C TYR A 54 5.62 -2.51 -6.65
N ILE A 55 5.52 -3.81 -6.43
CA ILE A 55 6.71 -4.67 -6.47
C ILE A 55 7.14 -4.83 -7.92
N LYS A 56 8.39 -4.51 -8.21
CA LYS A 56 9.00 -4.73 -9.52
C LYS A 56 9.12 -6.23 -9.80
N GLU A 57 8.85 -6.65 -11.04
CA GLU A 57 8.92 -8.06 -11.48
C GLU A 57 10.22 -8.77 -11.05
N SER A 58 11.36 -8.09 -11.20
CA SER A 58 12.67 -8.63 -10.83
C SER A 58 12.84 -8.94 -9.34
N CYS A 59 12.03 -8.32 -8.47
CA CYS A 59 12.05 -8.53 -7.02
C CYS A 59 11.06 -9.62 -6.58
N LYS A 60 10.14 -10.06 -7.45
CA LYS A 60 9.14 -11.09 -7.11
C LYS A 60 9.78 -12.45 -6.78
N ILE A 61 10.93 -12.76 -7.37
CA ILE A 61 11.65 -14.04 -7.18
C ILE A 61 12.22 -14.17 -5.76
N SER A 62 12.49 -13.05 -5.08
CA SER A 62 13.12 -13.03 -3.75
C SER A 62 12.12 -12.89 -2.59
N VAL A 63 10.83 -12.74 -2.87
CA VAL A 63 9.80 -12.56 -1.84
C VAL A 63 8.92 -13.81 -1.76
N PRO A 64 8.56 -14.28 -0.55
CA PRO A 64 7.75 -15.49 -0.39
C PRO A 64 6.35 -15.36 -1.03
N ASN A 65 5.73 -14.18 -0.88
CA ASN A 65 4.42 -13.86 -1.41
C ASN A 65 4.34 -12.34 -1.67
N VAL A 66 3.90 -11.96 -2.87
CA VAL A 66 3.83 -10.56 -3.32
C VAL A 66 2.81 -9.76 -2.52
N ASP A 67 1.66 -10.34 -2.21
CA ASP A 67 0.57 -9.67 -1.49
C ASP A 67 1.00 -9.40 -0.04
N ASP A 68 1.50 -10.43 0.63
CA ASP A 68 1.96 -10.35 2.02
C ASP A 68 3.12 -9.35 2.16
N PHE A 69 4.06 -9.38 1.22
CA PHE A 69 5.15 -8.42 1.21
C PHE A 69 4.65 -6.99 0.97
N THR A 70 3.67 -6.81 0.08
CA THR A 70 3.07 -5.48 -0.16
C THR A 70 2.33 -4.98 1.08
N MET A 71 1.61 -5.85 1.80
CA MET A 71 0.97 -5.51 3.09
C MET A 71 2.02 -5.09 4.12
N TYR A 72 3.11 -5.85 4.24
CA TYR A 72 4.20 -5.56 5.15
C TYR A 72 4.85 -4.20 4.87
N VAL A 73 5.18 -3.91 3.60
CA VAL A 73 5.72 -2.60 3.20
C VAL A 73 4.71 -1.49 3.48
N ASN A 74 3.42 -1.71 3.23
CA ASN A 74 2.38 -0.72 3.56
C ASN A 74 2.33 -0.41 5.06
N ALA A 75 2.49 -1.42 5.93
CA ALA A 75 2.55 -1.22 7.37
C ALA A 75 3.78 -0.37 7.77
N ILE A 76 4.94 -0.63 7.17
CA ILE A 76 6.15 0.18 7.40
C ILE A 76 5.93 1.63 6.96
N LEU A 77 5.39 1.87 5.76
CA LEU A 77 5.12 3.21 5.23
C LEU A 77 4.19 4.03 6.12
N ASN A 78 3.28 3.38 6.82
CA ASN A 78 2.38 4.02 7.78
C ASN A 78 2.91 4.08 9.22
N SER A 79 4.14 3.61 9.47
CA SER A 79 4.77 3.67 10.79
C SER A 79 4.92 5.11 11.27
N LYS A 80 4.94 5.29 12.60
CA LYS A 80 5.18 6.60 13.23
C LYS A 80 6.49 7.22 12.77
N LEU A 81 7.52 6.39 12.57
CA LEU A 81 8.84 6.84 12.11
C LEU A 81 8.77 7.48 10.73
N LEU A 82 8.14 6.82 9.75
CA LEU A 82 8.05 7.38 8.41
C LEU A 82 7.10 8.56 8.33
N LYS A 83 6.01 8.57 9.11
CA LYS A 83 5.17 9.76 9.26
C LYS A 83 5.97 10.96 9.77
N PHE A 84 6.82 10.76 10.78
CA PHE A 84 7.72 11.80 11.29
C PHE A 84 8.69 12.31 10.22
N PHE A 85 9.34 11.42 9.45
CA PHE A 85 10.22 11.85 8.36
C PHE A 85 9.49 12.61 7.26
N ILE A 86 8.27 12.21 6.91
CA ILE A 86 7.47 12.89 5.89
C ILE A 86 7.07 14.29 6.36
N GLN A 87 6.63 14.42 7.60
CA GLN A 87 6.22 15.70 8.20
C GLN A 87 7.42 16.66 8.34
N ASN A 88 8.55 16.18 8.85
CA ASN A 88 9.74 17.02 9.05
C ASN A 88 10.46 17.36 7.75
N GLY A 89 10.37 16.50 6.74
CA GLY A 89 10.87 16.81 5.40
C GLY A 89 10.09 17.92 4.69
N GLN A 90 9.01 18.43 5.30
CA GLN A 90 8.10 19.44 4.73
C GLN A 90 7.69 19.08 3.30
N PHE A 91 7.47 17.80 3.04
CA PHE A 91 7.09 17.37 1.71
C PHE A 91 5.66 17.84 1.45
N ASN A 92 5.48 18.84 0.59
CA ASN A 92 4.14 19.27 0.12
C ASN A 92 3.51 18.27 -0.86
N GLN A 93 4.33 17.38 -1.43
CA GLN A 93 3.94 16.27 -2.28
C GLN A 93 5.01 15.18 -2.19
N LEU A 94 4.58 13.92 -2.07
CA LEU A 94 5.45 12.75 -2.17
C LEU A 94 5.70 12.43 -3.65
N SER A 95 6.72 13.10 -4.19
CA SER A 95 7.31 12.68 -5.46
C SER A 95 8.00 11.33 -5.28
N THR A 96 8.21 10.69 -6.41
CA THR A 96 8.97 9.47 -6.52
C THR A 96 10.33 9.58 -5.85
N SER A 97 11.09 10.61 -6.20
CA SER A 97 12.42 10.86 -5.61
C SER A 97 12.39 10.92 -4.09
N LYS A 98 11.36 11.51 -3.48
CA LYS A 98 11.25 11.63 -2.02
C LYS A 98 10.94 10.30 -1.34
N ILE A 99 10.11 9.45 -1.96
CA ILE A 99 9.84 8.09 -1.46
C ILE A 99 11.14 7.27 -1.41
N ALA A 100 12.06 7.51 -2.34
CA ALA A 100 13.38 6.89 -2.35
C ALA A 100 14.23 7.17 -1.13
N ASP A 101 14.10 8.41 -0.65
CA ASP A 101 14.96 8.97 0.38
C ASP A 101 14.39 8.66 1.77
N LEU A 102 13.21 8.03 1.83
CA LEU A 102 12.65 7.50 3.07
C LEU A 102 13.55 6.38 3.60
N PRO A 103 13.88 6.38 4.90
CA PRO A 103 14.73 5.37 5.52
C PRO A 103 13.95 4.07 5.74
N ILE A 104 13.64 3.36 4.65
CA ILE A 104 12.95 2.08 4.66
C ILE A 104 13.99 0.98 4.75
N TYR A 105 14.02 0.27 5.88
CA TYR A 105 14.81 -0.94 6.06
C TYR A 105 13.93 -2.14 5.76
N LEU A 106 14.25 -2.85 4.67
CA LEU A 106 13.64 -4.14 4.36
C LEU A 106 14.54 -5.24 4.90
N PRO A 107 14.03 -6.13 5.77
CA PRO A 107 14.83 -7.20 6.34
C PRO A 107 15.28 -8.20 5.27
N ASP A 108 16.45 -8.80 5.47
CA ASP A 108 16.83 -10.01 4.72
C ASP A 108 16.06 -11.19 5.32
N PHE A 109 15.11 -11.73 4.56
CA PHE A 109 14.21 -12.79 4.99
C PHE A 109 14.92 -14.16 5.17
N LYS A 110 16.23 -14.24 4.93
CA LYS A 110 17.04 -15.45 5.17
C LYS A 110 17.26 -15.77 6.65
N ALA A 111 17.11 -14.80 7.56
CA ALA A 111 17.30 -15.01 8.99
C ALA A 111 15.98 -15.39 9.70
N ASN A 112 16.00 -16.45 10.52
CA ASN A 112 14.82 -17.04 11.17
C ASN A 112 14.04 -16.09 12.09
N GLU A 113 14.69 -15.14 12.76
CA GLU A 113 13.98 -14.20 13.64
C GLU A 113 13.27 -13.09 12.87
N LEU A 114 13.85 -12.62 11.76
CA LEU A 114 13.27 -11.57 10.92
C LEU A 114 12.04 -12.09 10.15
N SER A 115 12.03 -13.38 9.80
CA SER A 115 10.84 -14.02 9.22
C SER A 115 9.68 -14.09 10.20
N LYS A 116 9.94 -14.25 11.51
CA LYS A 116 8.89 -14.23 12.55
C LYS A 116 8.20 -12.88 12.64
N ASN A 117 8.97 -11.79 12.77
CA ASN A 117 8.41 -10.42 12.84
C ASN A 117 7.61 -10.07 11.57
N TYR A 118 8.12 -10.47 10.40
CA TYR A 118 7.39 -10.32 9.15
C TYR A 118 6.04 -11.04 9.19
N ASN A 119 6.02 -12.33 9.58
CA ASN A 119 4.81 -13.13 9.64
C ASN A 119 3.79 -12.57 10.64
N GLU A 120 4.25 -12.09 11.81
CA GLU A 120 3.37 -11.47 12.80
C GLU A 120 2.68 -10.21 12.25
N VAL A 121 3.43 -9.32 11.60
CA VAL A 121 2.86 -8.10 10.99
C VAL A 121 1.86 -8.46 9.91
N VAL A 122 2.21 -9.38 9.01
CA VAL A 122 1.31 -9.82 7.93
C VAL A 122 0.03 -10.43 8.49
N ASN A 123 0.13 -11.29 9.49
CA ASN A 123 -1.03 -11.91 10.13
C ASN A 123 -1.93 -10.87 10.79
N TYR A 124 -1.35 -9.89 11.46
CA TYR A 124 -2.11 -8.78 12.05
C TYR A 124 -2.84 -7.95 10.98
N CYS A 125 -2.16 -7.63 9.86
CA CYS A 125 -2.79 -6.94 8.74
C CYS A 125 -3.95 -7.74 8.14
N LYS A 126 -3.78 -9.04 7.91
CA LYS A 126 -4.84 -9.94 7.42
C LYS A 126 -6.03 -9.95 8.38
N HIS A 127 -5.76 -10.06 9.68
CA HIS A 127 -6.81 -10.04 10.69
C HIS A 127 -7.62 -8.73 10.68
N LEU A 128 -6.95 -7.58 10.58
CA LEU A 128 -7.63 -6.28 10.50
C LEU A 128 -8.49 -6.15 9.24
N ILE A 129 -8.00 -6.63 8.09
CA ILE A 129 -8.76 -6.64 6.83
C ILE A 129 -9.99 -7.53 6.99
N GLU A 130 -9.86 -8.71 7.59
CA GLU A 130 -10.96 -9.63 7.82
C GLU A 130 -12.04 -9.01 8.74
N ILE A 131 -11.63 -8.41 9.86
CA ILE A 131 -12.56 -7.70 10.76
C ILE A 131 -13.31 -6.62 9.99
N THR A 132 -12.58 -5.76 9.27
CA THR A 132 -13.17 -4.64 8.52
C THR A 132 -14.17 -5.14 7.48
N THR A 133 -13.83 -6.22 6.77
CA THR A 133 -14.72 -6.83 5.77
C THR A 133 -16.00 -7.36 6.41
N LYS A 134 -15.89 -8.07 7.55
CA LYS A 134 -17.05 -8.54 8.32
C LYS A 134 -17.90 -7.36 8.79
N SER A 135 -17.30 -6.31 9.34
CA SER A 135 -18.00 -5.09 9.76
C SER A 135 -18.75 -4.42 8.62
N ASN A 136 -18.13 -4.28 7.45
CA ASN A 136 -18.79 -3.71 6.27
C ASN A 136 -19.96 -4.58 5.82
N THR A 137 -19.79 -5.91 5.75
CA THR A 137 -20.89 -6.81 5.36
C THR A 137 -22.07 -6.78 6.33
N LEU A 138 -21.82 -6.53 7.62
CA LEU A 138 -22.89 -6.32 8.60
C LEU A 138 -23.60 -4.99 8.32
N PHE A 139 -22.84 -3.91 8.12
CA PHE A 139 -23.40 -2.60 7.80
C PHE A 139 -24.26 -2.63 6.53
N ASP A 140 -23.81 -3.32 5.49
CA ASP A 140 -24.54 -3.46 4.23
C ASP A 140 -25.89 -4.19 4.44
N LYS A 141 -25.90 -5.23 5.28
CA LYS A 141 -27.14 -5.94 5.64
C LYS A 141 -28.15 -5.05 6.37
N PHE A 142 -27.69 -4.16 7.25
CA PHE A 142 -28.56 -3.24 8.00
C PHE A 142 -29.02 -2.03 7.18
N SER A 143 -28.23 -1.58 6.22
CA SER A 143 -28.60 -0.47 5.33
C SER A 143 -29.60 -0.90 4.25
N HIS A 144 -29.54 -2.15 3.78
CA HIS A 144 -30.52 -2.67 2.81
C HIS A 144 -31.85 -3.08 3.45
N SER A 145 -31.88 -3.42 4.74
CA SER A 145 -33.12 -3.73 5.45
C SER A 145 -33.96 -2.48 5.78
N SER A 146 -33.36 -1.29 5.86
CA SER A 146 -34.09 -0.04 6.07
C SER A 146 -34.87 0.47 4.84
N GLU A 147 -34.48 0.07 3.63
CA GLU A 147 -35.20 0.48 2.40
C GLU A 147 -36.51 -0.30 2.20
N THR A 148 -36.63 -1.49 2.81
CA THR A 148 -37.84 -2.34 2.69
C THR A 148 -39.00 -1.95 3.61
N PHE A 149 -38.81 -1.04 4.56
CA PHE A 149 -39.86 -0.61 5.52
C PHE A 149 -40.50 0.75 5.19
N SER A 150 -40.19 1.36 4.05
CA SER A 150 -40.77 2.64 3.60
C SER A 150 -41.79 2.47 2.46
N LYS A 151 -42.72 1.53 2.58
CA LYS A 151 -43.92 1.42 1.72
C LYS A 151 -45.16 1.17 2.54
#